data_AF-A0A493U2T7-F1
#
_entry.id   AF-A0A493U2T7-F1
#
_cell.length_a   1.000
_cell.length_b   1.000
_cell.length_c   1.000
_cell.angle_alpha   90.00
_cell.angle_beta   90.00
_cell.angle_gamma   90.00
#
_symmetry.space_group_name_H-M   'P 1'
#
loop_
_entity.id
_entity.type
_entity.pdbx_description
1 polymer ?
#
loop_
_entity_poly.entity_id
_entity_poly.type
_entity_poly.pdbx_seq_one_letter_code
_entity_poly.pdbx_strand_id
1 'polypeptide(L)'
;MKMTTAAAYIHSRMLTIAFFMLLIRACCFSDISSTLQQSPQQTKHTSTVQGKVKSLAVKMSAEYKQLKNISLGTLGYEHDGSGLKICKQQYKKGAMLPSNDTLNIDISTETECIVLKPQELASKKAELKLNSSFFNLEFYRLIQVEISFKLKGIALQTIHARELPDCYAFQNTITFNNRAHSGKIKIYFDSDTDIQECKDWHILGSVLQKNSQYILVFDGFVILSCLASLILCTRSIVLALRLQKRFVNFFLEKYKRHVCHADRLEFINGWYVLVIISDVMTIIGSILKMEIKAKNLTSYDVCSILLGTSTLFVWVGVIRYLGYFQTYNVLILTMQASLPKVLRFCCCAGMIYLGYTFCGWIVLGPYHEKFEDLNTVAECLFSLVNGDDMFATFAQIQQKSTLVWVFSRLYLYSFISLFIYMILSLFIALITDSYDTIKKYQQSGFPVTDLHEFLKDCGNVSYRKEQASMPSICCCRRRLSDDNLILIN
;
A
#
# COMPACT_ATOMS: atom_id res chain seq x y z
N MET A 1 43.10 21.49 2.05
CA MET A 1 43.41 20.08 2.37
C MET A 1 43.21 19.68 3.85
N LYS A 2 43.38 20.57 4.85
CA LYS A 2 43.10 20.25 6.27
C LYS A 2 41.62 20.45 6.71
N MET A 3 40.84 21.21 5.96
CA MET A 3 39.40 21.45 6.24
C MET A 3 38.48 20.34 5.69
N THR A 4 38.94 19.64 4.65
CA THR A 4 38.24 18.52 4.00
C THR A 4 38.36 17.22 4.81
N THR A 5 39.48 16.99 5.50
CA THR A 5 39.67 15.82 6.39
C THR A 5 38.89 15.94 7.70
N ALA A 6 38.79 17.13 8.29
CA ALA A 6 37.96 17.36 9.48
C ALA A 6 36.45 17.25 9.16
N ALA A 7 36.02 17.78 8.02
CA ALA A 7 34.64 17.62 7.54
C ALA A 7 34.33 16.15 7.21
N ALA A 8 35.24 15.41 6.55
CA ALA A 8 35.08 13.99 6.29
C ALA A 8 35.07 13.14 7.57
N TYR A 9 35.86 13.49 8.57
CA TYR A 9 35.92 12.77 9.86
C TYR A 9 34.68 13.01 10.72
N ILE A 10 34.18 14.25 10.77
CA ILE A 10 32.92 14.61 11.45
C ILE A 10 31.72 14.00 10.71
N HIS A 11 31.72 14.04 9.38
CA HIS A 11 30.68 13.46 8.54
C HIS A 11 30.68 11.92 8.65
N SER A 12 31.85 11.28 8.76
CA SER A 12 32.00 9.83 8.98
C SER A 12 31.49 9.41 10.36
N ARG A 13 31.75 10.17 11.44
CA ARG A 13 31.21 9.84 12.77
C ARG A 13 29.70 10.10 12.88
N MET A 14 29.20 11.16 12.26
CA MET A 14 27.75 11.36 12.11
C MET A 14 27.11 10.24 11.30
N LEU A 15 27.82 9.71 10.29
CA LEU A 15 27.45 8.54 9.51
C LEU A 15 27.32 7.30 10.38
N THR A 16 28.33 7.03 11.21
CA THR A 16 28.35 5.84 12.09
C THR A 16 27.24 5.94 13.13
N ILE A 17 27.00 7.13 13.70
CA ILE A 17 25.92 7.37 14.66
C ILE A 17 24.56 7.25 13.99
N ALA A 18 24.38 7.83 12.80
CA ALA A 18 23.14 7.71 12.02
C ALA A 18 22.90 6.25 11.62
N PHE A 19 23.93 5.52 11.18
CA PHE A 19 23.85 4.11 10.82
C PHE A 19 23.53 3.21 12.02
N PHE A 20 24.13 3.48 13.19
CA PHE A 20 23.79 2.79 14.44
C PHE A 20 22.35 3.12 14.89
N MET A 21 21.91 4.38 14.75
CA MET A 21 20.52 4.75 15.02
C MET A 21 19.55 4.13 14.02
N LEU A 22 19.92 3.99 12.74
CA LEU A 22 19.15 3.29 11.70
C LEU A 22 19.06 1.78 12.00
N LEU A 23 20.15 1.14 12.45
CA LEU A 23 20.18 -0.27 12.84
C LEU A 23 19.38 -0.53 14.12
N ILE A 24 19.47 0.36 15.11
CA ILE A 24 18.62 0.33 16.30
C ILE A 24 17.16 0.42 15.83
N ARG A 25 16.80 1.44 15.05
CA ARG A 25 15.45 1.59 14.46
C ARG A 25 15.00 0.36 13.66
N ALA A 26 15.89 -0.35 12.97
CA ALA A 26 15.51 -1.56 12.23
C ALA A 26 15.23 -2.77 13.14
N CYS A 27 16.08 -3.02 14.15
CA CYS A 27 15.84 -4.07 15.14
C CYS A 27 14.60 -3.79 16.00
N CYS A 28 14.30 -2.52 16.27
CA CYS A 28 13.16 -2.09 17.07
C CYS A 28 11.78 -2.46 16.47
N PHE A 29 11.70 -2.68 15.16
CA PHE A 29 10.42 -2.87 14.45
C PHE A 29 10.06 -4.34 14.26
N SER A 30 11.01 -5.26 14.40
CA SER A 30 10.74 -6.71 14.42
C SER A 30 9.76 -7.10 15.54
N ASP A 31 9.79 -6.39 16.68
CA ASP A 31 8.85 -6.57 17.80
C ASP A 31 7.44 -5.96 17.54
N ILE A 32 7.28 -5.11 16.53
CA ILE A 32 5.98 -4.51 16.18
C ILE A 32 5.14 -5.48 15.33
N SER A 33 5.78 -6.39 14.59
CA SER A 33 5.06 -7.36 13.75
C SER A 33 4.24 -8.37 14.56
N SER A 34 4.58 -8.62 15.83
CA SER A 34 3.85 -9.57 16.68
C SER A 34 2.54 -9.03 17.25
N THR A 35 2.29 -7.72 17.16
CA THR A 35 1.10 -7.05 17.73
C THR A 35 0.01 -6.73 16.70
N LEU A 36 0.27 -6.89 15.39
CA LEU A 36 -0.58 -6.34 14.32
C LEU A 36 -1.38 -7.39 13.52
N GLN A 37 -1.55 -8.60 14.04
CA GLN A 37 -2.07 -9.70 13.24
C GLN A 37 -3.53 -10.04 13.56
N GLN A 38 -4.46 -9.31 12.92
CA GLN A 38 -5.78 -9.86 12.57
C GLN A 38 -6.43 -9.02 11.46
N SER A 39 -6.50 -9.60 10.26
CA SER A 39 -7.25 -9.06 9.13
C SER A 39 -8.71 -9.55 9.16
N PRO A 40 -9.67 -8.74 8.68
CA PRO A 40 -11.04 -9.20 8.51
C PRO A 40 -11.10 -10.32 7.46
N GLN A 41 -11.67 -11.47 7.84
CA GLN A 41 -11.91 -12.58 6.93
C GLN A 41 -13.28 -12.43 6.27
N GLN A 42 -13.30 -12.02 5.00
CA GLN A 42 -14.52 -12.01 4.21
C GLN A 42 -14.72 -13.37 3.51
N THR A 43 -15.78 -14.09 3.86
CA THR A 43 -16.11 -15.38 3.23
C THR A 43 -17.31 -15.24 2.29
N LYS A 44 -17.20 -15.74 1.06
CA LYS A 44 -18.23 -15.65 0.02
C LYS A 44 -18.82 -17.03 -0.26
N HIS A 45 -20.14 -17.18 -0.08
CA HIS A 45 -20.88 -18.39 -0.47
C HIS A 45 -22.03 -18.02 -1.42
N THR A 46 -22.44 -18.92 -2.30
CA THR A 46 -23.56 -18.68 -3.23
C THR A 46 -24.59 -19.79 -3.11
N SER A 47 -25.87 -19.42 -3.03
CA SER A 47 -26.99 -20.36 -3.00
C SER A 47 -27.99 -20.07 -4.12
N THR A 48 -28.49 -21.13 -4.76
CA THR A 48 -29.48 -21.10 -5.87
C THR A 48 -30.88 -21.54 -5.45
N VAL A 49 -31.01 -22.17 -4.28
CA VAL A 49 -32.28 -22.79 -3.84
C VAL A 49 -32.93 -21.93 -2.75
N GLN A 50 -34.15 -21.47 -3.01
CA GLN A 50 -34.94 -20.64 -2.08
C GLN A 50 -35.11 -21.29 -0.69
N GLY A 51 -35.44 -22.59 -0.66
CA GLY A 51 -35.59 -23.34 0.59
C GLY A 51 -34.29 -23.40 1.41
N LYS A 52 -33.14 -23.50 0.73
CA LYS A 52 -31.82 -23.53 1.38
C LYS A 52 -31.46 -22.19 2.01
N VAL A 53 -31.80 -21.08 1.35
CA VAL A 53 -31.59 -19.72 1.88
C VAL A 53 -32.44 -19.50 3.13
N LYS A 54 -33.72 -19.88 3.09
CA LYS A 54 -34.60 -19.82 4.27
C LYS A 54 -34.07 -20.69 5.40
N SER A 55 -33.72 -21.95 5.13
CA SER A 55 -33.20 -22.86 6.15
C SER A 55 -31.89 -22.36 6.76
N LEU A 56 -31.02 -21.74 5.95
CA LEU A 56 -29.74 -21.24 6.42
C LEU A 56 -29.92 -20.03 7.35
N ALA A 57 -30.79 -19.09 6.99
CA ALA A 57 -31.10 -17.94 7.85
C ALA A 57 -31.71 -18.38 9.20
N VAL A 58 -32.62 -19.35 9.18
CA VAL A 58 -33.19 -19.94 10.41
C VAL A 58 -32.12 -20.68 11.20
N LYS A 59 -31.29 -21.49 10.54
CA LYS A 59 -30.20 -22.22 11.20
C LYS A 59 -29.21 -21.27 11.89
N MET A 60 -28.82 -20.18 11.24
CA MET A 60 -27.93 -19.16 11.82
C MET A 60 -28.53 -18.53 13.08
N SER A 61 -29.82 -18.21 13.06
CA SER A 61 -30.50 -17.69 14.25
C SER A 61 -30.60 -18.72 15.40
N ALA A 62 -30.71 -20.01 15.07
CA ALA A 62 -30.68 -21.09 16.06
C ALA A 62 -29.28 -21.35 16.63
N GLU A 63 -28.24 -21.29 15.79
CA GLU A 63 -26.84 -21.38 16.23
C GLU A 63 -26.47 -20.20 17.12
N TYR A 64 -26.93 -18.98 16.80
CA TYR A 64 -26.79 -17.82 17.67
C TYR A 64 -27.44 -18.04 19.05
N LYS A 65 -28.56 -18.77 19.15
CA LYS A 65 -29.19 -19.11 20.45
C LYS A 65 -28.31 -20.04 21.29
N GLN A 66 -27.66 -20.99 20.64
CA GLN A 66 -26.84 -22.02 21.29
C GLN A 66 -25.34 -21.68 21.32
N LEU A 67 -24.98 -20.42 21.05
CA LEU A 67 -23.59 -19.99 20.88
C LEU A 67 -22.70 -20.47 22.02
N LYS A 68 -23.11 -20.25 23.28
CA LYS A 68 -22.35 -20.66 24.49
C LYS A 68 -22.07 -22.16 24.59
N ASN A 69 -22.90 -23.00 23.98
CA ASN A 69 -22.75 -24.46 24.05
C ASN A 69 -21.96 -25.01 22.85
N ILE A 70 -22.02 -24.34 21.70
CA ILE A 70 -21.40 -24.80 20.45
C ILE A 70 -20.01 -24.19 20.25
N SER A 71 -19.80 -22.95 20.69
CA SER A 71 -18.55 -22.22 20.42
C SER A 71 -17.39 -22.76 21.25
N LEU A 72 -16.25 -22.99 20.60
CA LEU A 72 -14.98 -23.30 21.27
C LEU A 72 -14.32 -22.06 21.90
N GLY A 73 -14.61 -20.87 21.37
CA GLY A 73 -14.05 -19.60 21.84
C GLY A 73 -14.81 -19.02 23.05
N THR A 74 -14.12 -18.19 23.82
CA THR A 74 -14.69 -17.42 24.94
C THR A 74 -15.53 -16.24 24.44
N LEU A 75 -16.69 -16.55 23.85
CA LEU A 75 -17.62 -15.56 23.31
C LEU A 75 -18.81 -15.33 24.25
N GLY A 76 -19.16 -14.07 24.45
CA GLY A 76 -20.30 -13.61 25.23
C GLY A 76 -21.23 -12.70 24.43
N TYR A 77 -22.50 -12.69 24.79
CA TYR A 77 -23.46 -11.71 24.26
C TYR A 77 -23.23 -10.35 24.93
N GLU A 78 -23.40 -9.26 24.19
CA GLU A 78 -23.40 -7.92 24.77
C GLU A 78 -24.71 -7.68 25.56
N HIS A 79 -24.58 -7.21 26.81
CA HIS A 79 -25.69 -7.12 27.77
C HIS A 79 -26.68 -5.95 27.50
N ASP A 80 -26.29 -4.96 26.70
CA ASP A 80 -27.06 -3.73 26.49
C ASP A 80 -27.82 -3.73 25.17
N GLY A 81 -29.03 -4.32 25.14
CA GLY A 81 -29.99 -4.14 24.02
C GLY A 81 -29.58 -4.69 22.64
N SER A 82 -28.32 -5.09 22.46
CA SER A 82 -27.71 -5.67 21.26
C SER A 82 -28.19 -7.11 21.06
N GLY A 83 -29.43 -7.26 20.58
CA GLY A 83 -29.98 -8.53 20.13
C GLY A 83 -29.53 -8.92 18.73
N LEU A 84 -29.94 -10.11 18.29
CA LEU A 84 -29.88 -10.50 16.88
C LEU A 84 -30.88 -9.62 16.11
N LYS A 85 -30.38 -8.74 15.23
CA LYS A 85 -31.20 -7.89 14.37
C LYS A 85 -31.23 -8.48 12.97
N ILE A 86 -32.42 -8.80 12.49
CA ILE A 86 -32.65 -9.31 11.14
C ILE A 86 -33.47 -8.29 10.38
N CYS A 87 -32.93 -7.74 9.30
CA CYS A 87 -33.60 -6.81 8.42
C CYS A 87 -33.76 -7.42 7.04
N LYS A 88 -34.95 -7.29 6.44
CA LYS A 88 -35.15 -7.57 5.02
C LYS A 88 -35.47 -6.26 4.31
N GLN A 89 -34.83 -6.06 3.17
CA GLN A 89 -35.07 -4.92 2.29
C GLN A 89 -35.75 -5.43 1.02
N GLN A 90 -36.91 -4.86 0.70
CA GLN A 90 -37.74 -5.28 -0.43
C GLN A 90 -38.22 -4.06 -1.20
N TYR A 91 -38.50 -4.21 -2.50
CA TYR A 91 -39.24 -3.18 -3.24
C TYR A 91 -40.69 -3.11 -2.75
N LYS A 92 -41.31 -1.93 -2.75
CA LYS A 92 -42.75 -1.80 -2.44
C LYS A 92 -43.60 -2.59 -3.44
N LYS A 93 -44.81 -2.96 -3.00
CA LYS A 93 -45.69 -3.83 -3.77
C LYS A 93 -46.29 -3.03 -4.92
N GLY A 94 -45.76 -3.25 -6.13
CA GLY A 94 -46.39 -2.78 -7.36
C GLY A 94 -47.56 -3.67 -7.76
N ALA A 95 -48.49 -3.13 -8.55
CA ALA A 95 -49.54 -3.93 -9.18
C ALA A 95 -48.90 -4.82 -10.27
N MET A 96 -48.98 -6.14 -10.13
CA MET A 96 -48.38 -7.08 -11.07
C MET A 96 -49.46 -7.93 -11.76
N LEU A 97 -49.43 -7.96 -13.09
CA LEU A 97 -49.97 -9.05 -13.90
C LEU A 97 -48.79 -9.75 -14.61
N PRO A 98 -48.41 -10.98 -14.19
CA PRO A 98 -47.30 -11.73 -14.78
C PRO A 98 -47.49 -12.13 -16.25
N SER A 99 -48.71 -11.99 -16.79
CA SER A 99 -49.08 -12.49 -18.11
C SER A 99 -48.86 -11.52 -19.26
N ASN A 100 -48.55 -10.24 -18.99
CA ASN A 100 -48.58 -9.16 -19.98
C ASN A 100 -47.24 -8.43 -20.22
N ASP A 101 -46.08 -8.98 -19.80
CA ASP A 101 -44.76 -8.33 -19.89
C ASP A 101 -44.65 -6.92 -19.25
N THR A 102 -45.70 -6.43 -18.58
CA THR A 102 -45.73 -5.14 -17.88
C THR A 102 -45.45 -5.34 -16.41
N LEU A 103 -44.22 -5.03 -16.00
CA LEU A 103 -43.79 -5.05 -14.60
C LEU A 103 -43.71 -3.62 -14.05
N ASN A 104 -44.78 -3.13 -13.43
CA ASN A 104 -44.76 -1.86 -12.69
C ASN A 104 -44.21 -2.11 -11.28
N ILE A 105 -42.90 -2.00 -11.08
CA ILE A 105 -42.28 -2.01 -9.75
C ILE A 105 -42.11 -0.57 -9.26
N ASP A 106 -42.63 -0.28 -8.08
CA ASP A 106 -42.25 0.92 -7.34
C ASP A 106 -40.81 0.76 -6.83
N ILE A 107 -39.90 1.61 -7.32
CA ILE A 107 -38.47 1.59 -6.99
C ILE A 107 -38.25 1.93 -5.49
N SER A 108 -39.25 2.48 -4.80
CA SER A 108 -39.13 2.77 -3.38
C SER A 108 -38.96 1.48 -2.55
N THR A 109 -37.97 1.50 -1.67
CA THR A 109 -37.60 0.35 -0.83
C THR A 109 -38.32 0.41 0.51
N GLU A 110 -38.79 -0.75 0.97
CA GLU A 110 -39.36 -0.98 2.28
C GLU A 110 -38.41 -1.87 3.08
N THR A 111 -38.06 -1.43 4.30
CA THR A 111 -37.16 -2.18 5.19
C THR A 111 -37.94 -2.60 6.44
N GLU A 112 -38.07 -3.91 6.64
CA GLU A 112 -38.71 -4.49 7.82
C GLU A 112 -37.64 -5.19 8.67
N CYS A 113 -37.53 -4.82 9.95
CA CYS A 113 -36.52 -5.35 10.87
C CYS A 113 -37.15 -5.97 12.12
N ILE A 114 -36.61 -7.10 12.56
CA ILE A 114 -36.91 -7.73 13.84
C ILE A 114 -35.66 -7.74 14.70
N VAL A 115 -35.79 -7.35 15.97
CA VAL A 115 -34.73 -7.46 16.98
C VAL A 115 -35.11 -8.56 17.96
N LEU A 116 -34.23 -9.53 18.14
CA LEU A 116 -34.40 -10.67 19.04
C LEU A 116 -33.37 -10.59 20.17
N LYS A 117 -33.82 -10.32 21.40
CA LYS A 117 -32.94 -10.23 22.57
C LYS A 117 -32.54 -11.64 23.05
N PRO A 118 -31.29 -11.85 23.53
CA PRO A 118 -30.84 -13.15 24.02
C PRO A 118 -31.70 -13.72 25.16
N GLN A 119 -32.21 -12.87 26.06
CA GLN A 119 -33.08 -13.25 27.18
C GLN A 119 -34.47 -13.71 26.73
N GLU A 120 -34.99 -13.15 25.63
CA GLU A 120 -36.30 -13.53 25.05
C GLU A 120 -36.21 -14.81 24.18
N LEU A 121 -35.00 -15.13 23.70
CA LEU A 121 -34.70 -16.29 22.84
C LEU A 121 -34.85 -17.64 23.56
N ALA A 122 -34.78 -17.65 24.90
CA ALA A 122 -35.03 -18.81 25.74
C ALA A 122 -36.53 -19.14 25.88
N SER A 123 -37.43 -18.21 25.53
CA SER A 123 -38.88 -18.41 25.62
C SER A 123 -39.47 -19.04 24.35
N LYS A 124 -40.49 -19.90 24.48
CA LYS A 124 -41.28 -20.48 23.35
C LYS A 124 -41.87 -19.42 22.41
N LYS A 125 -41.91 -18.15 22.82
CA LYS A 125 -42.42 -17.00 22.05
C LYS A 125 -41.48 -16.59 20.90
N ALA A 126 -40.17 -16.83 21.03
CA ALA A 126 -39.19 -16.58 19.97
C ALA A 126 -39.27 -17.61 18.84
N GLU A 127 -39.52 -18.88 19.17
CA GLU A 127 -39.76 -19.96 18.18
C GLU A 127 -41.02 -19.68 17.35
N LEU A 128 -42.09 -19.19 17.98
CA LEU A 128 -43.29 -18.73 17.27
C LEU A 128 -43.03 -17.52 16.36
N LYS A 129 -42.14 -16.60 16.75
CA LYS A 129 -41.79 -15.41 15.95
C LYS A 129 -40.88 -15.76 14.77
N LEU A 130 -39.89 -16.65 14.96
CA LEU A 130 -39.05 -17.21 13.89
C LEU A 130 -39.85 -18.10 12.92
N ASN A 131 -40.86 -18.82 13.40
CA ASN A 131 -41.71 -19.68 12.56
C ASN A 131 -42.87 -18.93 11.90
N SER A 132 -43.09 -17.65 12.25
CA SER A 132 -44.16 -16.82 11.68
C SER A 132 -43.69 -15.99 10.48
N SER A 133 -44.67 -15.52 9.69
CA SER A 133 -44.67 -14.72 8.44
C SER A 133 -43.44 -13.90 8.01
N PHE A 134 -42.52 -13.53 8.89
CA PHE A 134 -41.34 -12.74 8.56
C PHE A 134 -40.37 -13.44 7.59
N PHE A 135 -40.13 -14.75 7.75
CA PHE A 135 -39.34 -15.55 6.81
C PHE A 135 -40.14 -15.98 5.56
N ASN A 136 -41.38 -15.51 5.39
CA ASN A 136 -42.09 -15.63 4.12
C ASN A 136 -41.53 -14.62 3.11
N LEU A 137 -40.30 -14.88 2.67
CA LEU A 137 -39.56 -14.04 1.75
C LEU A 137 -40.15 -14.15 0.34
N GLU A 138 -40.70 -13.03 -0.15
CA GLU A 138 -41.07 -12.81 -1.54
C GLU A 138 -39.80 -12.52 -2.37
N PHE A 139 -39.13 -13.57 -2.87
CA PHE A 139 -37.83 -13.45 -3.55
C PHE A 139 -37.84 -12.56 -4.81
N TYR A 140 -38.99 -12.37 -5.45
CA TYR A 140 -39.12 -11.50 -6.63
C TYR A 140 -38.97 -10.00 -6.27
N ARG A 141 -39.31 -9.60 -5.04
CA ARG A 141 -39.15 -8.23 -4.52
C ARG A 141 -37.96 -8.07 -3.58
N LEU A 142 -37.34 -9.17 -3.18
CA LEU A 142 -36.28 -9.17 -2.17
C LEU A 142 -34.96 -8.64 -2.75
N ILE A 143 -34.45 -7.56 -2.18
CA ILE A 143 -33.18 -6.95 -2.56
C ILE A 143 -32.05 -7.58 -1.75
N GLN A 144 -32.19 -7.56 -0.43
CA GLN A 144 -31.21 -8.15 0.49
C GLN A 144 -31.83 -8.51 1.85
N VAL A 145 -31.21 -9.46 2.55
CA VAL A 145 -31.47 -9.74 3.96
C VAL A 145 -30.16 -9.54 4.72
N GLU A 146 -30.22 -8.79 5.80
CA GLU A 146 -29.08 -8.47 6.66
C GLU A 146 -29.34 -9.00 8.06
N ILE A 147 -28.43 -9.81 8.58
CA ILE A 147 -28.45 -10.33 9.94
C ILE A 147 -27.25 -9.74 10.66
N SER A 148 -27.49 -8.80 11.58
CA SER A 148 -26.45 -8.12 12.36
C SER A 148 -26.54 -8.51 13.83
N PHE A 149 -25.42 -8.85 14.45
CA PHE A 149 -25.34 -9.16 15.89
C PHE A 149 -23.97 -8.79 16.46
N LYS A 150 -23.94 -8.46 17.75
CA LYS A 150 -22.71 -8.09 18.46
C LYS A 150 -22.31 -9.17 19.46
N LEU A 151 -21.02 -9.54 19.44
CA LEU A 151 -20.42 -10.48 20.37
C LEU A 151 -19.24 -9.83 21.08
N LYS A 152 -18.97 -10.24 22.31
CA LYS A 152 -17.75 -9.88 23.04
C LYS A 152 -16.87 -11.11 23.19
N GLY A 153 -15.59 -10.98 22.92
CA GLY A 153 -14.61 -12.04 23.14
C GLY A 153 -13.39 -11.51 23.87
N ILE A 154 -12.66 -12.41 24.52
CA ILE A 154 -11.41 -12.08 25.20
C ILE A 154 -10.29 -12.83 24.52
N ALA A 155 -9.28 -12.10 24.03
CA ALA A 155 -8.10 -12.72 23.45
C ALA A 155 -7.15 -13.16 24.56
N LEU A 156 -7.11 -14.47 24.83
CA LEU A 156 -6.19 -15.07 25.81
C LEU A 156 -4.76 -15.18 25.29
N GLN A 157 -4.55 -15.05 23.97
CA GLN A 157 -3.23 -15.16 23.34
C GLN A 157 -2.25 -14.07 23.80
N THR A 158 -2.74 -12.86 24.11
CA THR A 158 -1.90 -11.73 24.55
C THR A 158 -1.28 -11.94 25.94
N ILE A 159 -1.83 -12.85 26.75
CA ILE A 159 -1.27 -13.23 28.05
C ILE A 159 0.10 -13.89 27.87
N HIS A 160 0.30 -14.67 26.79
CA HIS A 160 1.58 -15.31 26.51
C HIS A 160 2.66 -14.28 26.12
N ALA A 161 2.25 -13.18 25.48
CA ALA A 161 3.10 -12.04 25.15
C ALA A 161 3.38 -11.11 26.36
N ARG A 162 2.88 -11.45 27.57
CA ARG A 162 2.95 -10.60 28.78
C ARG A 162 2.32 -9.22 28.58
N GLU A 163 1.33 -9.13 27.71
CA GLU A 163 0.52 -7.93 27.49
C GLU A 163 -0.84 -8.10 28.17
N LEU A 164 -1.57 -6.99 28.27
CA LEU A 164 -2.92 -6.97 28.84
C LEU A 164 -3.88 -7.77 27.94
N PRO A 165 -4.83 -8.55 28.48
CA PRO A 165 -5.88 -9.15 27.67
C PRO A 165 -6.75 -8.04 27.07
N ASP A 166 -6.86 -8.04 25.75
CA ASP A 166 -7.76 -7.12 25.05
C ASP A 166 -9.16 -7.75 24.92
N CYS A 167 -10.17 -6.94 25.25
CA CYS A 167 -11.57 -7.29 25.06
C CYS A 167 -12.00 -6.84 23.67
N TYR A 168 -12.39 -7.78 22.83
CA TYR A 168 -12.86 -7.51 21.47
C TYR A 168 -14.38 -7.47 21.46
N ALA A 169 -14.94 -6.43 20.83
CA ALA A 169 -16.34 -6.36 20.45
C ALA A 169 -16.46 -6.62 18.95
N PHE A 170 -16.99 -7.77 18.58
CA PHE A 170 -17.23 -8.18 17.20
C PHE A 170 -18.61 -7.71 16.76
N GLN A 171 -18.67 -6.87 15.74
CA GLN A 171 -19.89 -6.49 15.03
C GLN A 171 -20.00 -7.35 13.78
N ASN A 172 -20.80 -8.42 13.88
CA ASN A 172 -20.95 -9.40 12.81
C ASN A 172 -22.16 -9.06 11.96
N THR A 173 -21.98 -9.08 10.65
CA THR A 173 -23.03 -8.81 9.67
C THR A 173 -23.02 -9.89 8.59
N ILE A 174 -24.13 -10.64 8.49
CA ILE A 174 -24.36 -11.61 7.42
C ILE A 174 -25.30 -10.98 6.40
N THR A 175 -24.83 -10.81 5.17
CA THR A 175 -25.60 -10.20 4.08
C THR A 175 -25.94 -11.22 3.01
N PHE A 176 -27.24 -11.44 2.79
CA PHE A 176 -27.79 -12.17 1.66
C PHE A 176 -28.12 -11.17 0.55
N ASN A 177 -27.28 -11.07 -0.47
CA ASN A 177 -27.42 -10.13 -1.56
C ASN A 177 -28.14 -10.77 -2.76
N ASN A 178 -29.30 -10.21 -3.12
CA ASN A 178 -30.10 -10.58 -4.29
C ASN A 178 -30.31 -9.41 -5.27
N ARG A 179 -29.50 -8.34 -5.20
CA ARG A 179 -29.64 -7.13 -6.04
C ARG A 179 -29.66 -7.41 -7.54
N ALA A 180 -28.91 -8.42 -7.98
CA ALA A 180 -28.83 -8.79 -9.40
C ALA A 180 -30.04 -9.59 -9.90
N HIS A 181 -30.91 -10.09 -9.00
CA HIS A 181 -32.05 -10.97 -9.32
C HIS A 181 -31.72 -12.13 -10.30
N SER A 182 -30.48 -12.61 -10.29
CA SER A 182 -29.93 -13.59 -11.25
C SER A 182 -30.32 -15.05 -10.96
N GLY A 183 -31.24 -15.28 -10.02
CA GLY A 183 -31.54 -16.62 -9.48
C GLY A 183 -30.44 -17.20 -8.57
N LYS A 184 -29.39 -16.41 -8.28
CA LYS A 184 -28.30 -16.74 -7.35
C LYS A 184 -28.22 -15.68 -6.26
N ILE A 185 -28.26 -16.11 -5.00
CA ILE A 185 -28.09 -15.23 -3.84
C ILE A 185 -26.67 -15.40 -3.31
N LYS A 186 -25.92 -14.29 -3.29
CA LYS A 186 -24.56 -14.24 -2.75
C LYS A 186 -24.65 -13.95 -1.24
N ILE A 187 -23.95 -14.73 -0.43
CA ILE A 187 -23.95 -14.63 1.03
C ILE A 187 -22.56 -14.20 1.46
N TYR A 188 -22.50 -13.09 2.18
CA TYR A 188 -21.28 -12.51 2.72
C TYR A 188 -21.35 -12.55 4.24
N PHE A 189 -20.26 -12.99 4.86
CA PHE A 189 -20.04 -12.82 6.30
C PHE A 189 -18.96 -11.76 6.47
N ASP A 190 -19.32 -10.69 7.17
CA ASP A 190 -18.43 -9.60 7.54
C ASP A 190 -18.39 -9.47 9.06
N SER A 191 -17.22 -9.19 9.61
CA SER A 191 -17.00 -9.12 11.05
C SER A 191 -16.04 -7.99 11.36
N ASP A 192 -16.60 -6.84 11.73
CA ASP A 192 -15.82 -5.70 12.18
C ASP A 192 -15.45 -5.88 13.65
N THR A 193 -14.19 -5.61 13.98
CA THR A 193 -13.66 -5.75 15.33
C THR A 193 -13.38 -4.39 15.95
N ASP A 194 -13.93 -4.15 17.14
CA ASP A 194 -13.61 -2.99 17.95
C ASP A 194 -12.89 -3.43 19.23
N ILE A 195 -11.80 -2.74 19.59
CA ILE A 195 -10.97 -3.09 20.75
C ILE A 195 -11.38 -2.20 21.91
N GLN A 196 -11.81 -2.84 23.01
CA GLN A 196 -12.28 -2.17 24.22
C GLN A 196 -11.44 -2.59 25.44
N GLU A 197 -11.37 -1.72 26.44
CA GLU A 197 -10.81 -2.06 27.74
C GLU A 197 -11.72 -3.03 28.50
N CYS A 198 -11.14 -4.12 29.00
CA CYS A 198 -11.84 -4.99 29.93
C CYS A 198 -12.03 -4.27 31.27
N LYS A 199 -13.29 -4.11 31.71
CA LYS A 199 -13.60 -3.59 33.05
C LYS A 199 -13.18 -4.60 34.12
N ASP A 200 -12.46 -4.13 35.14
CA ASP A 200 -12.07 -4.84 36.36
C ASP A 200 -11.42 -6.23 36.15
N TRP A 201 -10.13 -6.24 35.80
CA TRP A 201 -9.33 -7.47 35.74
C TRP A 201 -8.33 -7.51 36.91
N HIS A 202 -8.46 -8.49 37.80
CA HIS A 202 -7.51 -8.74 38.89
C HIS A 202 -6.55 -9.86 38.49
N ILE A 203 -5.40 -9.52 37.89
CA ILE A 203 -4.31 -10.49 37.73
C ILE A 203 -3.31 -10.31 38.88
N LEU A 204 -3.11 -11.38 39.63
CA LEU A 204 -2.15 -11.48 40.73
C LEU A 204 -0.72 -11.58 40.15
N GLY A 205 -0.11 -10.44 39.79
CA GLY A 205 1.27 -10.43 39.28
C GLY A 205 1.82 -9.06 38.91
N SER A 206 2.74 -8.53 39.72
CA SER A 206 3.45 -7.24 39.54
C SER A 206 4.43 -7.18 38.36
N VAL A 207 4.56 -8.27 37.60
CA VAL A 207 5.52 -8.40 36.49
C VAL A 207 4.98 -7.80 35.18
N LEU A 208 3.66 -7.77 34.99
CA LEU A 208 3.03 -7.32 33.72
C LEU A 208 3.18 -5.81 33.46
N GLN A 209 3.18 -4.99 34.53
CA GLN A 209 3.23 -3.53 34.43
C GLN A 209 4.61 -2.99 34.05
N LYS A 210 5.68 -3.77 34.26
CA LYS A 210 7.05 -3.35 33.93
C LYS A 210 7.29 -3.34 32.41
N ASN A 211 6.74 -4.29 31.66
CA ASN A 211 6.94 -4.37 30.20
C ASN A 211 6.30 -3.20 29.45
N SER A 212 5.08 -2.79 29.81
CA SER A 212 4.40 -1.64 29.16
C SER A 212 5.21 -0.34 29.29
N GLN A 213 5.82 -0.11 30.46
CA GLN A 213 6.70 1.05 30.70
C GLN A 213 7.95 1.01 29.80
N TYR A 214 8.57 -0.16 29.60
CA TYR A 214 9.73 -0.28 28.71
C TYR A 214 9.40 0.06 27.26
N ILE A 215 8.25 -0.38 26.74
CA ILE A 215 7.88 -0.11 25.35
C ILE A 215 7.53 1.37 25.15
N LEU A 216 6.91 2.04 26.13
CA LEU A 216 6.62 3.47 26.07
C LEU A 216 7.88 4.34 26.15
N VAL A 217 8.82 3.99 27.05
CA VAL A 217 10.15 4.63 27.13
C VAL A 217 10.91 4.48 25.81
N PHE A 218 10.80 3.31 25.20
CA PHE A 218 11.43 3.01 23.92
C PHE A 218 10.83 3.80 22.76
N ASP A 219 9.50 3.87 22.64
CA ASP A 219 8.82 4.70 21.64
C ASP A 219 9.21 6.19 21.81
N GLY A 220 9.37 6.66 23.06
CA GLY A 220 9.89 8.00 23.36
C GLY A 220 11.34 8.22 22.90
N PHE A 221 12.22 7.21 23.08
CA PHE A 221 13.60 7.26 22.58
C PHE A 221 13.66 7.31 21.05
N VAL A 222 12.78 6.56 20.37
CA VAL A 222 12.65 6.60 18.90
C VAL A 222 12.25 7.99 18.42
N ILE A 223 11.24 8.62 19.04
CA ILE A 223 10.82 9.98 18.70
C ILE A 223 11.97 10.98 18.89
N LEU A 224 12.69 10.91 20.02
CA LEU A 224 13.82 11.80 20.30
C LEU A 224 14.93 11.64 19.25
N SER A 225 15.27 10.40 18.88
CA SER A 225 16.24 10.12 17.81
C SER A 225 15.78 10.69 16.46
N CYS A 226 14.49 10.54 16.11
CA CYS A 226 13.92 11.06 14.87
C CYS A 226 13.93 12.58 14.84
N LEU A 227 13.57 13.25 15.93
CA LEU A 227 13.63 14.71 16.04
C LEU A 227 15.06 15.24 15.89
N ALA A 228 16.04 14.61 16.54
CA ALA A 228 17.44 14.99 16.39
C ALA A 228 17.92 14.85 14.93
N SER A 229 17.58 13.72 14.28
CA SER A 229 17.87 13.48 12.85
C SER A 229 17.21 14.52 11.95
N LEU A 230 15.93 14.83 12.18
CA LEU A 230 15.16 15.81 11.42
C LEU A 230 15.77 17.21 11.49
N ILE A 231 16.18 17.66 12.68
CA ILE A 231 16.85 18.96 12.89
C ILE A 231 18.18 19.01 12.11
N LEU A 232 19.01 17.97 12.24
CA LEU A 232 20.32 17.91 11.58
C LEU A 232 20.20 17.86 10.04
N CYS A 233 19.26 17.08 9.52
CA CYS A 233 18.99 16.99 8.08
C CYS A 233 18.41 18.30 7.54
N THR A 234 17.44 18.90 8.24
CA THR A 234 16.85 20.19 7.86
C THR A 234 17.89 21.30 7.84
N ARG A 235 18.75 21.39 8.85
CA ARG A 235 19.88 22.33 8.87
C ARG A 235 20.81 22.13 7.67
N SER A 236 21.09 20.89 7.30
CA SER A 236 21.95 20.57 6.15
C SER A 236 21.32 21.00 4.83
N ILE A 237 20.02 20.80 4.63
CA ILE A 237 19.29 21.28 3.44
C ILE A 237 19.24 22.81 3.41
N VAL A 238 18.94 23.47 4.53
CA VAL A 238 18.92 24.95 4.60
C VAL A 238 20.30 25.53 4.26
N LEU A 239 21.38 24.91 4.73
CA LEU A 239 22.74 25.30 4.36
C LEU A 239 22.99 25.10 2.86
N ALA A 240 22.56 23.97 2.29
CA ALA A 240 22.68 23.71 0.86
C ALA A 240 21.91 24.72 0.00
N LEU A 241 20.67 25.08 0.38
CA LEU A 241 19.88 26.11 -0.29
C LEU A 241 20.50 27.51 -0.16
N ARG A 242 21.06 27.84 1.01
CA ARG A 242 21.79 29.11 1.20
C ARG A 242 23.04 29.16 0.33
N LEU A 243 23.76 28.05 0.22
CA LEU A 243 24.94 27.93 -0.65
C LEU A 243 24.55 28.05 -2.13
N GLN A 244 23.49 27.37 -2.55
CA GLN A 244 22.95 27.45 -3.90
C GLN A 244 22.57 28.90 -4.26
N LYS A 245 21.89 29.63 -3.38
CA LYS A 245 21.53 31.04 -3.61
C LYS A 245 22.76 31.93 -3.74
N ARG A 246 23.78 31.73 -2.90
CA ARG A 246 25.06 32.45 -2.99
C ARG A 246 25.79 32.13 -4.29
N PHE A 247 25.80 30.86 -4.71
CA PHE A 247 26.43 30.42 -5.94
C PHE A 247 25.77 31.05 -7.17
N VAL A 248 24.44 31.05 -7.24
CA VAL A 248 23.69 31.67 -8.35
C VAL A 248 23.94 33.17 -8.41
N ASN A 249 23.92 33.88 -7.27
CA ASN A 249 24.21 35.31 -7.24
C ASN A 249 25.66 35.61 -7.67
N PHE A 250 26.63 34.83 -7.19
CA PHE A 250 28.04 34.97 -7.56
C PHE A 250 28.27 34.75 -9.06
N PHE A 251 27.63 33.74 -9.65
CA PHE A 251 27.72 33.48 -11.10
C PHE A 251 27.10 34.59 -11.92
N LEU A 252 25.99 35.17 -11.45
CA LEU A 252 25.34 36.30 -12.11
C LEU A 252 26.20 37.56 -12.05
N GLU A 253 26.81 37.86 -10.91
CA GLU A 253 27.65 39.06 -10.73
C GLU A 253 28.98 38.96 -11.49
N LYS A 254 29.67 37.82 -11.42
CA LYS A 254 31.03 37.67 -11.97
C LYS A 254 31.04 37.29 -13.45
N TYR A 255 30.16 36.37 -13.86
CA TYR A 255 30.16 35.82 -15.22
C TYR A 255 28.98 36.30 -16.07
N LYS A 256 28.06 37.10 -15.50
CA LYS A 256 26.83 37.58 -16.18
C LYS A 256 26.02 36.47 -16.85
N ARG A 257 26.10 35.25 -16.31
CA ARG A 257 25.45 34.05 -16.86
C ARG A 257 24.54 33.42 -15.82
N HIS A 258 23.36 32.97 -16.24
CA HIS A 258 22.45 32.22 -15.39
C HIS A 258 22.86 30.75 -15.31
N VAL A 259 22.91 30.22 -14.08
CA VAL A 259 23.16 28.80 -13.80
C VAL A 259 21.94 27.96 -14.22
N CYS A 260 22.20 26.84 -14.89
CA CYS A 260 21.17 25.89 -15.34
C CYS A 260 20.40 25.28 -14.16
N HIS A 261 19.14 24.89 -14.38
CA HIS A 261 18.34 24.24 -13.35
C HIS A 261 18.91 22.89 -12.92
N ALA A 262 19.55 22.14 -13.83
CA ALA A 262 20.19 20.86 -13.50
C ALA A 262 21.28 21.02 -12.43
N ASP A 263 22.18 22.00 -12.61
CA ASP A 263 23.26 22.29 -11.67
C ASP A 263 22.72 22.82 -10.33
N ARG A 264 21.56 23.50 -10.35
CA ARG A 264 20.87 23.90 -9.12
C ARG A 264 20.36 22.69 -8.34
N LEU A 265 19.73 21.71 -9.01
CA LEU A 265 19.25 20.50 -8.33
C LEU A 265 20.39 19.64 -7.77
N GLU A 266 21.59 19.70 -8.36
CA GLU A 266 22.78 18.97 -7.87
C GLU A 266 23.19 19.39 -6.44
N PHE A 267 22.92 20.64 -6.04
CA PHE A 267 23.14 21.09 -4.66
C PHE A 267 22.19 20.44 -3.64
N ILE A 268 21.01 19.98 -4.07
CA ILE A 268 20.03 19.35 -3.19
C ILE A 268 20.26 17.84 -3.20
N ASN A 269 20.83 17.32 -2.13
CA ASN A 269 21.04 15.88 -1.98
C ASN A 269 19.71 15.18 -1.65
N GLY A 270 19.16 14.44 -2.62
CA GLY A 270 17.90 13.72 -2.50
C GLY A 270 17.84 12.70 -1.36
N TRP A 271 18.99 12.19 -0.91
CA TRP A 271 19.03 11.29 0.25
C TRP A 271 18.59 11.96 1.55
N TYR A 272 18.92 13.24 1.77
CA TYR A 272 18.44 13.96 2.97
C TYR A 272 16.93 14.22 2.90
N VAL A 273 16.39 14.45 1.69
CA VAL A 273 14.94 14.60 1.49
C VAL A 273 14.21 13.31 1.87
N LEU A 274 14.73 12.16 1.44
CA LEU A 274 14.18 10.84 1.77
C LEU A 274 14.21 10.58 3.30
N VAL A 275 15.31 10.92 3.97
CA VAL A 275 15.42 10.78 5.45
C VAL A 275 14.41 11.68 6.17
N ILE A 276 14.20 12.93 5.72
CA ILE A 276 13.22 13.84 6.31
C ILE A 276 11.80 13.29 6.19
N ILE A 277 11.41 12.80 5.00
CA ILE A 277 10.08 12.21 4.78
C ILE A 277 9.88 11.01 5.71
N SER A 278 10.90 10.15 5.82
CA SER A 278 10.89 9.00 6.70
C SER A 278 10.78 9.37 8.18
N ASP A 279 11.52 10.39 8.64
CA ASP A 279 11.48 10.86 10.03
C ASP A 279 10.10 11.44 10.38
N VAL A 280 9.47 12.20 9.47
CA VAL A 280 8.10 12.72 9.65
C VAL A 280 7.08 11.58 9.77
N MET A 281 7.13 10.60 8.85
CA MET A 281 6.25 9.42 8.90
C MET A 281 6.44 8.63 10.20
N THR A 282 7.69 8.47 10.67
CA THR A 282 7.99 7.76 11.92
C THR A 282 7.46 8.51 13.14
N ILE A 283 7.63 9.83 13.21
CA ILE A 283 7.12 10.63 14.34
C ILE A 283 5.59 10.53 14.41
N ILE A 284 4.89 10.72 13.28
CA ILE A 284 3.42 10.61 13.23
C ILE A 284 2.98 9.19 13.60
N GLY A 285 3.63 8.16 13.03
CA GLY A 285 3.34 6.76 13.35
C GLY A 285 3.58 6.40 14.81
N SER A 286 4.66 6.89 15.43
CA SER A 286 4.95 6.66 16.84
C SER A 286 3.96 7.36 17.78
N ILE A 287 3.48 8.56 17.43
CA ILE A 287 2.42 9.25 18.19
C ILE A 287 1.12 8.45 18.11
N LEU A 288 0.72 8.02 16.90
CA LEU A 288 -0.48 7.17 16.73
C LEU A 288 -0.35 5.85 17.48
N LYS A 289 0.82 5.21 17.46
CA LYS A 289 1.10 3.99 18.24
C LYS A 289 0.94 4.22 19.74
N MET A 290 1.41 5.36 20.25
CA MET A 290 1.27 5.73 21.66
C MET A 290 -0.19 6.00 22.02
N GLU A 291 -0.96 6.64 21.13
CA GLU A 291 -2.38 6.91 21.32
C GLU A 291 -3.24 5.63 21.28
N ILE A 292 -2.90 4.68 20.40
CA ILE A 292 -3.51 3.35 20.35
C ILE A 292 -3.25 2.58 21.65
N LYS A 293 -2.02 2.62 22.18
CA LYS A 293 -1.70 2.02 23.49
C LYS A 293 -2.39 2.71 24.66
N ALA A 294 -2.62 4.02 24.54
CA ALA A 294 -3.46 4.78 25.46
C ALA A 294 -4.96 4.55 25.23
N LYS A 295 -5.32 3.66 24.28
CA LYS A 295 -6.67 3.17 23.96
C LYS A 295 -7.67 4.28 23.59
N ASN A 296 -7.16 5.38 23.03
CA ASN A 296 -7.98 6.52 22.59
C ASN A 296 -8.39 6.42 21.11
N LEU A 297 -7.65 5.65 20.29
CA LEU A 297 -7.90 5.41 18.86
C LEU A 297 -7.74 3.92 18.52
N THR A 298 -8.54 3.41 17.59
CA THR A 298 -8.54 2.00 17.14
C THR A 298 -8.05 1.81 15.70
N SER A 299 -7.49 2.83 15.06
CA SER A 299 -7.03 2.77 13.66
C SER A 299 -5.60 2.22 13.52
N TYR A 300 -5.43 0.91 13.62
CA TYR A 300 -4.12 0.23 13.47
C TYR A 300 -3.55 0.31 12.05
N ASP A 301 -4.41 0.35 11.02
CA ASP A 301 -3.99 0.33 9.61
C ASP A 301 -3.15 1.55 9.22
N VAL A 302 -3.55 2.74 9.66
CA VAL A 302 -2.82 3.98 9.34
C VAL A 302 -1.46 3.98 10.03
N CYS A 303 -1.43 3.54 11.29
CA CYS A 303 -0.20 3.41 12.07
C CYS A 303 0.78 2.41 11.42
N SER A 304 0.27 1.23 11.02
CA SER A 304 1.09 0.18 10.42
C SER A 304 1.63 0.59 9.05
N ILE A 305 0.84 1.27 8.22
CA ILE A 305 1.29 1.79 6.92
C ILE A 305 2.36 2.87 7.11
N LEU A 306 2.15 3.84 7.99
CA LEU A 306 3.12 4.92 8.22
C LEU A 306 4.45 4.41 8.78
N LEU A 307 4.39 3.53 9.79
CA LEU A 307 5.57 2.92 10.39
C LEU A 307 6.28 1.96 9.41
N GLY A 308 5.53 1.14 8.66
CA GLY A 308 6.10 0.21 7.68
C GLY A 308 6.76 0.92 6.50
N THR A 309 6.10 1.95 5.94
CA THR A 309 6.67 2.75 4.84
C THR A 309 7.88 3.56 5.28
N SER A 310 7.89 4.09 6.51
CA SER A 310 9.06 4.78 7.03
C SER A 310 10.24 3.81 7.21
N THR A 311 10.02 2.60 7.72
CA THR A 311 11.07 1.57 7.81
C THR A 311 11.65 1.22 6.43
N LEU A 312 10.81 1.08 5.40
CA LEU A 312 11.29 0.85 4.03
C LEU A 312 12.24 1.98 3.58
N PHE A 313 11.87 3.24 3.80
CA PHE A 313 12.71 4.38 3.44
C PHE A 313 14.00 4.45 4.26
N VAL A 314 13.97 4.13 5.56
CA VAL A 314 15.16 3.97 6.40
C VAL A 314 16.14 2.97 5.77
N TRP A 315 15.65 1.78 5.38
CA TRP A 315 16.46 0.75 4.74
C TRP A 315 16.99 1.15 3.36
N VAL A 316 16.17 1.82 2.53
CA VAL A 316 16.66 2.42 1.28
C VAL A 316 17.75 3.46 1.58
N GLY A 317 17.60 4.25 2.65
CA GLY A 317 18.60 5.22 3.11
C GLY A 317 19.95 4.59 3.48
N VAL A 318 19.98 3.31 3.88
CA VAL A 318 21.23 2.56 4.12
C VAL A 318 22.06 2.42 2.84
N ILE A 319 21.42 2.35 1.66
CA ILE A 319 22.10 2.24 0.36
C ILE A 319 23.03 3.44 0.12
N ARG A 320 22.70 4.62 0.65
CA ARG A 320 23.60 5.80 0.64
C ARG A 320 24.97 5.48 1.23
N TYR A 321 25.00 4.71 2.31
CA TYR A 321 26.24 4.36 3.01
C TYR A 321 27.05 3.31 2.24
N LEU A 322 26.37 2.44 1.50
CA LEU A 322 27.02 1.52 0.56
C LEU A 322 27.65 2.26 -0.62
N GLY A 323 27.08 3.39 -1.03
CA GLY A 323 27.63 4.25 -2.09
C GLY A 323 28.99 4.89 -1.80
N TYR A 324 29.49 4.85 -0.55
CA TYR A 324 30.87 5.29 -0.26
C TYR A 324 31.92 4.33 -0.83
N PHE A 325 31.56 3.07 -1.06
CA PHE A 325 32.43 2.11 -1.71
C PHE A 325 32.35 2.28 -3.23
N GLN A 326 33.52 2.44 -3.88
CA GLN A 326 33.63 2.71 -5.31
C GLN A 326 32.94 1.66 -6.19
N THR A 327 32.88 0.39 -5.74
CA THR A 327 32.22 -0.71 -6.46
C THR A 327 30.69 -0.60 -6.45
N TYR A 328 30.07 -0.30 -5.31
CA TYR A 328 28.61 -0.20 -5.17
C TYR A 328 28.06 1.14 -5.69
N ASN A 329 28.89 2.18 -5.71
CA ASN A 329 28.52 3.50 -6.26
C ASN A 329 28.08 3.41 -7.73
N VAL A 330 28.71 2.53 -8.53
CA VAL A 330 28.36 2.32 -9.95
C VAL A 330 26.91 1.90 -10.12
N LEU A 331 26.46 0.95 -9.30
CA LEU A 331 25.12 0.40 -9.38
C LEU A 331 24.06 1.46 -9.03
N ILE A 332 24.32 2.23 -7.96
CA ILE A 332 23.43 3.31 -7.51
C ILE A 332 23.34 4.41 -8.58
N LEU A 333 24.48 4.85 -9.12
CA LEU A 333 24.54 5.84 -10.20
C LEU A 333 23.84 5.34 -11.47
N THR A 334 23.98 4.06 -11.79
CA THR A 334 23.29 3.42 -12.92
C THR A 334 21.78 3.45 -12.73
N MET A 335 21.28 3.13 -11.52
CA MET A 335 19.84 3.16 -11.22
C MET A 335 19.29 4.60 -11.32
N GLN A 336 20.00 5.59 -10.81
CA GLN A 336 19.60 7.00 -10.91
C GLN A 336 19.63 7.52 -12.35
N ALA A 337 20.64 7.13 -13.13
CA ALA A 337 20.78 7.54 -14.52
C ALA A 337 19.78 6.87 -15.47
N SER A 338 19.42 5.61 -15.20
CA SER A 338 18.43 4.86 -16.01
C SER A 338 16.98 5.25 -15.69
N LEU A 339 16.66 5.63 -14.44
CA LEU A 339 15.29 5.97 -14.01
C LEU A 339 14.53 6.92 -14.97
N PRO A 340 15.06 8.08 -15.40
CA PRO A 340 14.34 8.97 -16.31
C PRO A 340 14.17 8.38 -17.72
N LYS A 341 15.13 7.58 -18.22
CA LYS A 341 15.00 6.88 -19.51
C LYS A 341 13.89 5.83 -19.41
N VAL A 342 13.93 5.03 -18.35
CA VAL A 342 12.97 3.97 -18.05
C VAL A 342 11.55 4.53 -17.86
N LEU A 343 11.38 5.64 -17.14
CA LEU A 343 10.06 6.26 -16.93
C LEU A 343 9.40 6.70 -18.24
N ARG A 344 10.18 7.26 -19.19
CA ARG A 344 9.66 7.64 -20.51
C ARG A 344 9.22 6.40 -21.30
N PHE A 345 10.05 5.36 -21.31
CA PHE A 345 9.71 4.09 -21.95
C PHE A 345 8.47 3.44 -21.30
N CYS A 346 8.39 3.47 -19.97
CA CYS A 346 7.26 2.96 -19.20
C CYS A 346 5.96 3.73 -19.51
N CYS A 347 6.03 5.05 -19.74
CA CYS A 347 4.86 5.81 -20.18
C CYS A 347 4.32 5.34 -21.54
N CYS A 348 5.22 5.10 -22.51
CA CYS A 348 4.83 4.55 -23.82
C CYS A 348 4.27 3.12 -23.70
N ALA A 349 4.94 2.24 -22.96
CA ALA A 349 4.48 0.87 -22.72
C ALA A 349 3.16 0.84 -21.93
N GLY A 350 2.98 1.78 -20.99
CA GLY A 350 1.78 1.95 -20.19
C GLY A 350 0.54 2.27 -21.05
N MET A 351 0.69 3.05 -22.12
CA MET A 351 -0.41 3.32 -23.05
C MET A 351 -0.87 2.03 -23.76
N ILE A 352 0.07 1.19 -24.20
CA ILE A 352 -0.24 -0.11 -24.81
C ILE A 352 -0.89 -1.02 -23.77
N TYR A 353 -0.34 -1.05 -22.55
CA TYR A 353 -0.86 -1.84 -21.44
C TYR A 353 -2.31 -1.50 -21.11
N LEU A 354 -2.65 -0.21 -20.99
CA LEU A 354 -4.02 0.25 -20.77
C LEU A 354 -4.95 -0.17 -21.92
N GLY A 355 -4.48 -0.12 -23.16
CA GLY A 355 -5.24 -0.61 -24.32
C GLY A 355 -5.61 -2.09 -24.19
N TYR A 356 -4.65 -2.92 -23.79
CA TYR A 356 -4.91 -4.33 -23.48
C TYR A 356 -5.86 -4.47 -22.28
N THR A 357 -5.65 -3.74 -21.18
CA THR A 357 -6.52 -3.78 -19.99
C THR A 357 -7.98 -3.48 -20.33
N PHE A 358 -8.27 -2.40 -21.08
CA PHE A 358 -9.65 -2.08 -21.47
C PHE A 358 -10.24 -3.13 -22.42
N CYS A 359 -9.46 -3.62 -23.38
CA CYS A 359 -9.91 -4.66 -24.30
C CYS A 359 -10.22 -5.98 -23.57
N GLY A 360 -9.34 -6.40 -22.66
CA GLY A 360 -9.51 -7.60 -21.85
C GLY A 360 -10.72 -7.48 -20.92
N TRP A 361 -10.90 -6.33 -20.27
CA TRP A 361 -12.04 -6.08 -19.38
C TRP A 361 -13.37 -6.20 -20.11
N ILE A 362 -13.53 -5.52 -21.25
CA ILE A 362 -14.81 -5.50 -21.98
C ILE A 362 -15.12 -6.86 -22.63
N VAL A 363 -14.13 -7.50 -23.26
CA VAL A 363 -14.36 -8.72 -24.05
C VAL A 363 -14.35 -9.98 -23.18
N LEU A 364 -13.43 -10.08 -22.22
CA LEU A 364 -13.24 -11.29 -21.40
C LEU A 364 -13.96 -11.22 -20.05
N GLY A 365 -14.35 -10.03 -19.57
CA GLY A 365 -14.98 -9.85 -18.27
C GLY A 365 -16.22 -10.73 -18.01
N PRO A 366 -17.16 -10.89 -18.96
CA PRO A 366 -18.32 -11.77 -18.76
C PRO A 366 -17.99 -13.26 -18.71
N TYR A 367 -16.79 -13.66 -19.17
CA TYR A 367 -16.42 -15.05 -19.39
C TYR A 367 -15.32 -15.55 -18.45
N HIS A 368 -14.61 -14.64 -17.78
CA HIS A 368 -13.46 -14.96 -16.93
C HIS A 368 -13.47 -14.14 -15.63
N GLU A 369 -13.35 -14.81 -14.48
CA GLU A 369 -13.47 -14.17 -13.16
C GLU A 369 -12.38 -13.13 -12.90
N LYS A 370 -11.12 -13.41 -13.28
CA LYS A 370 -10.03 -12.42 -13.19
C LYS A 370 -10.21 -11.15 -14.04
N PHE A 371 -11.10 -11.18 -15.04
CA PHE A 371 -11.35 -10.05 -15.92
C PHE A 371 -12.64 -9.28 -15.56
N GLU A 372 -13.28 -9.58 -14.42
CA GLU A 372 -14.54 -8.94 -13.99
C GLU A 372 -14.35 -7.44 -13.70
N ASP A 373 -13.31 -7.08 -12.95
CA ASP A 373 -13.03 -5.70 -12.55
C ASP A 373 -11.75 -5.16 -13.21
N LEU A 374 -11.70 -3.86 -13.51
CA LEU A 374 -10.53 -3.25 -14.13
C LEU A 374 -9.24 -3.45 -13.30
N ASN A 375 -9.36 -3.42 -11.97
CA ASN A 375 -8.23 -3.63 -11.07
C ASN A 375 -7.73 -5.08 -11.13
N THR A 376 -8.62 -6.08 -11.12
CA THR A 376 -8.23 -7.49 -11.22
C THR A 376 -7.65 -7.81 -12.59
N VAL A 377 -8.13 -7.15 -13.66
CA VAL A 377 -7.54 -7.23 -15.00
C VAL A 377 -6.11 -6.70 -14.98
N ALA A 378 -5.88 -5.54 -14.36
CA ALA A 378 -4.55 -4.95 -14.24
C ALA A 378 -3.62 -5.82 -13.37
N GLU A 379 -4.10 -6.44 -12.30
CA GLU A 379 -3.30 -7.38 -11.51
C GLU A 379 -2.96 -8.64 -12.32
N CYS A 380 -3.93 -9.18 -13.05
CA CYS A 380 -3.75 -10.37 -13.88
C CYS A 380 -2.80 -10.13 -15.05
N LEU A 381 -2.90 -8.98 -15.73
CA LEU A 381 -1.98 -8.65 -16.82
C LEU A 381 -0.57 -8.39 -16.28
N PHE A 382 -0.43 -7.73 -15.13
CA PHE A 382 0.86 -7.53 -14.49
C PHE A 382 1.51 -8.85 -14.03
N SER A 383 0.73 -9.79 -13.48
CA SER A 383 1.22 -11.12 -13.12
C SER A 383 1.69 -11.89 -14.37
N LEU A 384 0.93 -11.80 -15.47
CA LEU A 384 1.28 -12.43 -16.75
C LEU A 384 2.57 -11.87 -17.37
N VAL A 385 2.84 -10.56 -17.26
CA VAL A 385 4.11 -9.96 -17.71
C VAL A 385 5.31 -10.55 -16.96
N ASN A 386 5.12 -10.92 -15.69
CA ASN A 386 6.14 -11.57 -14.87
C ASN A 386 6.16 -13.10 -15.02
N GLY A 387 5.29 -13.68 -15.87
CA GLY A 387 5.21 -15.12 -16.11
C GLY A 387 4.44 -15.90 -15.04
N ASP A 388 3.66 -15.23 -14.20
CA ASP A 388 2.85 -15.86 -13.16
C ASP A 388 1.44 -16.21 -13.67
N ASP A 389 0.97 -17.38 -13.24
CA ASP A 389 -0.34 -17.96 -13.52
C ASP A 389 -0.80 -17.98 -15.00
N MET A 390 0.14 -18.21 -15.93
CA MET A 390 -0.13 -18.26 -17.36
C MET A 390 -1.08 -19.40 -17.74
N PHE A 391 -0.91 -20.59 -17.17
CA PHE A 391 -1.76 -21.73 -17.54
C PHE A 391 -3.18 -21.61 -17.01
N ALA A 392 -3.40 -21.16 -15.76
CA ALA A 392 -4.76 -21.11 -15.24
C ALA A 392 -5.60 -20.05 -15.96
N THR A 393 -5.01 -18.93 -16.39
CA THR A 393 -5.73 -17.94 -17.23
C THR A 393 -6.20 -18.55 -18.55
N PHE A 394 -5.41 -19.44 -19.16
CA PHE A 394 -5.84 -20.18 -20.35
C PHE A 394 -6.90 -21.26 -20.07
N ALA A 395 -6.80 -21.94 -18.93
CA ALA A 395 -7.68 -23.06 -18.57
C ALA A 395 -9.06 -22.61 -18.07
N GLN A 396 -9.15 -21.45 -17.41
CA GLN A 396 -10.39 -20.92 -16.83
C GLN A 396 -11.35 -20.28 -17.84
N ILE A 397 -10.93 -20.07 -19.09
CA ILE A 397 -11.78 -19.49 -20.13
C ILE A 397 -12.93 -20.44 -20.48
N GLN A 398 -14.16 -20.03 -20.16
CA GLN A 398 -15.36 -20.81 -20.46
C GLN A 398 -15.59 -20.91 -21.98
N GLN A 399 -15.70 -22.13 -22.50
CA GLN A 399 -16.03 -22.41 -23.91
C GLN A 399 -17.53 -22.18 -24.23
N LYS A 400 -18.09 -21.04 -23.84
CA LYS A 400 -19.49 -20.71 -24.17
C LYS A 400 -19.67 -20.22 -25.61
N SER A 401 -18.66 -19.55 -26.15
CA SER A 401 -18.64 -19.15 -27.56
C SER A 401 -17.25 -19.35 -28.16
N THR A 402 -17.21 -20.00 -29.33
CA THR A 402 -15.96 -20.30 -30.03
C THR A 402 -15.23 -19.04 -30.45
N LEU A 403 -15.95 -17.97 -30.82
CA LEU A 403 -15.37 -16.69 -31.20
C LEU A 403 -14.61 -16.02 -30.04
N VAL A 404 -15.21 -15.93 -28.86
CA VAL A 404 -14.54 -15.35 -27.68
C VAL A 404 -13.40 -16.26 -27.23
N TRP A 405 -13.55 -17.57 -27.34
CA TRP A 405 -12.46 -18.51 -27.03
C TRP A 405 -11.25 -18.30 -27.97
N VAL A 406 -11.45 -18.21 -29.28
CA VAL A 406 -10.35 -17.92 -30.23
C VAL A 406 -9.76 -16.53 -29.97
N PHE A 407 -10.61 -15.52 -29.78
CA PHE A 407 -10.16 -14.16 -29.46
C PHE A 407 -9.30 -14.13 -28.19
N SER A 408 -9.71 -14.81 -27.14
CA SER A 408 -8.98 -14.87 -25.87
C SER A 408 -7.58 -15.48 -26.02
N ARG A 409 -7.44 -16.50 -26.87
CA ARG A 409 -6.14 -17.14 -27.16
C ARG A 409 -5.24 -16.17 -27.92
N LEU A 410 -5.76 -15.56 -28.99
CA LEU A 410 -5.01 -14.55 -29.76
C LEU A 410 -4.62 -13.36 -28.89
N TYR A 411 -5.55 -12.86 -28.07
CA TYR A 411 -5.33 -11.78 -27.12
C TYR A 411 -4.19 -12.11 -26.16
N LEU A 412 -4.28 -13.23 -25.43
CA LEU A 412 -3.26 -13.62 -24.44
C LEU A 412 -1.91 -13.94 -25.11
N TYR A 413 -1.88 -14.67 -26.23
CA TYR A 413 -0.62 -14.92 -26.93
C TYR A 413 0.02 -13.64 -27.47
N SER A 414 -0.76 -12.71 -28.02
CA SER A 414 -0.25 -11.41 -28.48
C SER A 414 0.30 -10.59 -27.32
N PHE A 415 -0.42 -10.55 -26.18
CA PHE A 415 0.00 -9.82 -24.99
C PHE A 415 1.30 -10.39 -24.41
N ILE A 416 1.35 -11.71 -24.17
CA ILE A 416 2.51 -12.40 -23.59
C ILE A 416 3.73 -12.23 -24.49
N SER A 417 3.60 -12.47 -25.79
CA SER A 417 4.73 -12.36 -26.71
C SER A 417 5.25 -10.92 -26.83
N LEU A 418 4.36 -9.93 -26.91
CA LEU A 418 4.72 -8.52 -26.99
C LEU A 418 5.39 -8.04 -25.69
N PHE A 419 4.77 -8.28 -24.54
CA PHE A 419 5.26 -7.73 -23.27
C PHE A 419 6.51 -8.45 -22.75
N ILE A 420 6.56 -9.79 -22.83
CA ILE A 420 7.72 -10.55 -22.34
C ILE A 420 8.90 -10.45 -23.31
N TYR A 421 8.70 -10.71 -24.60
CA TYR A 421 9.85 -10.79 -25.51
C TYR A 421 10.31 -9.44 -26.02
N MET A 422 9.41 -8.48 -26.26
CA MET A 422 9.79 -7.17 -26.80
C MET A 422 9.98 -6.13 -25.69
N ILE A 423 8.93 -5.85 -24.91
CA ILE A 423 8.95 -4.73 -23.95
C ILE A 423 9.92 -4.99 -22.79
N LEU A 424 9.88 -6.18 -22.18
CA LEU A 424 10.78 -6.52 -21.07
C LEU A 424 12.24 -6.60 -21.54
N SER A 425 12.51 -7.16 -22.72
CA SER A 425 13.86 -7.18 -23.30
C SER A 425 14.41 -5.77 -23.57
N LEU A 426 13.58 -4.87 -24.10
CA LEU A 426 13.96 -3.46 -24.27
C LEU A 426 14.21 -2.75 -22.94
N PHE A 427 13.40 -3.05 -21.93
CA PHE A 427 13.59 -2.51 -20.57
C PHE A 427 14.96 -2.93 -19.99
N ILE A 428 15.32 -4.20 -20.13
CA ILE A 428 16.63 -4.72 -19.71
C ILE A 428 17.75 -4.05 -20.53
N ALA A 429 17.59 -3.93 -21.85
CA ALA A 429 18.58 -3.29 -22.72
C ALA A 429 18.84 -1.81 -22.34
N LEU A 430 17.80 -1.05 -21.97
CA LEU A 430 17.94 0.34 -21.52
C LEU A 430 18.71 0.48 -20.21
N ILE A 431 18.53 -0.47 -19.29
CA ILE A 431 19.28 -0.52 -18.03
C ILE A 431 20.74 -0.89 -18.31
N THR A 432 20.97 -1.90 -19.16
CA THR A 432 22.33 -2.32 -19.56
C THR A 432 23.09 -1.21 -20.28
N ASP A 433 22.45 -0.48 -21.22
CA ASP A 433 23.04 0.70 -21.88
C ASP A 433 23.49 1.77 -20.86
N SER A 434 22.64 2.02 -19.86
CA SER A 434 22.94 2.98 -18.81
C SER A 434 24.08 2.49 -17.91
N TYR A 435 24.13 1.19 -17.61
CA TYR A 435 25.23 0.58 -16.87
C TYR A 435 26.56 0.73 -17.61
N ASP A 436 26.60 0.41 -18.91
CA ASP A 436 27.80 0.52 -19.73
C ASP A 436 28.27 1.98 -19.87
N THR A 437 27.33 2.93 -20.00
CA THR A 437 27.64 4.36 -20.04
C THR A 437 28.31 4.83 -18.73
N ILE A 438 27.77 4.44 -17.57
CA ILE A 438 28.35 4.80 -16.26
C ILE A 438 29.70 4.12 -16.05
N LYS A 439 29.84 2.87 -16.49
CA LYS A 439 31.12 2.14 -16.45
C LYS A 439 32.20 2.83 -17.27
N LYS A 440 31.87 3.34 -18.47
CA LYS A 440 32.77 4.16 -19.28
C LYS A 440 33.14 5.47 -18.56
N TYR A 441 32.19 6.19 -17.96
CA TYR A 441 32.48 7.42 -17.21
C TYR A 441 33.41 7.22 -16.02
N GLN A 442 33.40 6.05 -15.37
CA GLN A 442 34.40 5.76 -14.34
C GLN A 442 35.82 5.57 -14.90
N GLN A 443 35.96 5.07 -16.12
CA GLN A 443 37.26 4.86 -16.77
C GLN A 443 37.79 6.16 -17.42
N SER A 444 36.92 6.94 -18.08
CA SER A 444 37.30 8.16 -18.82
C SER A 444 37.16 9.46 -18.03
N GLY A 445 36.54 9.41 -16.84
CA GLY A 445 36.11 10.59 -16.09
C GLY A 445 34.69 11.04 -16.45
N PHE A 446 34.02 11.68 -15.47
CA PHE A 446 32.66 12.22 -15.64
C PHE A 446 32.64 13.44 -16.58
N PRO A 447 31.53 13.68 -17.29
CA PRO A 447 31.37 14.88 -18.10
C PRO A 447 31.48 16.13 -17.21
N VAL A 448 32.28 17.10 -17.64
CA VAL A 448 32.58 18.31 -16.87
C VAL A 448 31.33 19.20 -16.83
N THR A 449 30.81 19.47 -15.64
CA THR A 449 29.77 20.50 -15.41
C THR A 449 30.41 21.83 -15.02
N ASP A 450 29.72 22.95 -15.24
CA ASP A 450 30.19 24.31 -14.89
C ASP A 450 30.59 24.39 -13.40
N LEU A 451 29.93 23.61 -12.54
CA LEU A 451 30.27 23.44 -11.12
C LEU A 451 31.59 22.69 -10.91
N HIS A 452 31.79 21.57 -11.61
CA HIS A 452 33.02 20.79 -11.52
C HIS A 452 34.22 21.56 -12.08
N GLU A 453 34.04 22.33 -13.15
CA GLU A 453 35.06 23.24 -13.69
C GLU A 453 35.44 24.32 -12.68
N PHE A 454 34.43 24.98 -12.07
CA PHE A 454 34.65 25.97 -11.02
C PHE A 454 35.40 25.38 -9.80
N LEU A 455 35.05 24.18 -9.36
CA LEU A 455 35.73 23.50 -8.25
C LEU A 455 37.17 23.11 -8.60
N LYS A 456 37.43 22.74 -9.87
CA LYS A 456 38.77 22.42 -10.36
C LYS A 456 39.67 23.65 -10.43
N ASP A 457 39.13 24.79 -10.87
CA ASP A 457 39.85 26.07 -10.89
C ASP A 457 40.23 26.55 -9.48
N CYS A 458 39.38 26.32 -8.47
CA CYS A 458 39.73 26.59 -7.08
C CYS A 458 40.85 25.68 -6.52
N GLY A 459 41.07 24.50 -7.11
CA GLY A 459 42.17 23.60 -6.74
C GLY A 459 43.53 24.03 -7.29
N ASN A 460 43.54 24.78 -8.39
CA ASN A 460 44.73 25.16 -9.15
C ASN A 460 45.12 26.63 -9.00
N VAL A 461 44.79 27.28 -7.88
CA VAL A 461 45.16 28.68 -7.62
C VAL A 461 46.65 28.79 -7.28
N SER A 462 47.51 28.61 -8.30
CA SER A 462 48.66 29.46 -8.53
C SER A 462 48.24 30.53 -9.54
N TYR A 463 48.45 31.79 -9.17
CA TYR A 463 48.00 32.99 -9.88
C TYR A 463 48.19 32.92 -11.40
N ARG A 464 47.09 32.97 -12.16
CA ARG A 464 47.13 33.40 -13.56
C ARG A 464 46.24 34.63 -13.74
N LYS A 465 46.90 35.76 -14.00
CA LYS A 465 46.28 37.02 -14.44
C LYS A 465 45.64 36.84 -15.82
N GLU A 466 44.52 37.55 -15.95
CA GLU A 466 43.67 37.87 -17.11
C GLU A 466 44.13 37.49 -18.52
N GLN A 467 43.15 37.02 -19.32
CA GLN A 467 42.75 37.70 -20.55
C GLN A 467 41.30 37.33 -20.90
N ALA A 468 40.39 38.29 -20.71
CA ALA A 468 39.03 38.19 -21.16
C ALA A 468 38.99 38.36 -22.69
N SER A 469 38.63 37.29 -23.41
CA SER A 469 38.09 37.40 -24.76
C SER A 469 36.77 36.64 -24.81
N MET A 470 35.71 37.38 -25.13
CA MET A 470 34.39 36.87 -25.45
C MET A 470 34.46 35.95 -26.67
N PRO A 471 33.65 34.88 -26.69
CA PRO A 471 32.43 34.99 -27.48
C PRO A 471 31.19 34.51 -26.70
N SER A 472 30.26 35.44 -26.57
CA SER A 472 28.84 35.20 -26.46
C SER A 472 28.36 34.33 -27.64
N ILE A 473 27.83 33.14 -27.36
CA ILE A 473 26.61 32.52 -27.94
C ILE A 473 26.59 31.02 -27.59
N CYS A 474 25.43 30.58 -27.08
CA CYS A 474 24.92 29.22 -26.98
C CYS A 474 25.25 28.37 -25.71
N CYS A 475 24.29 28.33 -24.80
CA CYS A 475 24.17 27.43 -23.64
C CYS A 475 23.82 25.97 -24.01
N CYS A 476 24.37 25.41 -25.09
CA CYS A 476 24.20 23.98 -25.41
C CYS A 476 25.42 23.43 -26.16
N ARG A 477 26.44 23.00 -25.39
CA ARG A 477 27.34 21.93 -25.83
C ARG A 477 27.65 21.03 -24.65
N ARG A 478 26.72 20.11 -24.34
CA ARG A 478 27.20 18.78 -23.92
C ARG A 478 28.13 18.35 -25.06
N ARG A 479 29.41 18.16 -24.78
CA ARG A 479 30.30 17.48 -25.71
C ARG A 479 29.66 16.12 -25.98
N LEU A 480 29.00 16.00 -27.12
CA LEU A 480 28.79 14.71 -27.76
C LEU A 480 30.21 14.14 -27.88
N SER A 481 30.45 13.01 -27.22
CA SER A 481 31.63 12.21 -27.52
C SER A 481 31.56 11.89 -29.01
N ASP A 482 32.68 12.04 -29.71
CA ASP A 482 32.79 11.75 -31.14
C ASP A 482 32.41 10.30 -31.43
N ASP A 483 31.17 10.08 -31.88
CA ASP A 483 30.71 8.85 -32.52
C ASP A 483 30.06 9.22 -33.87
N ASN A 484 30.85 9.82 -34.77
CA ASN A 484 30.52 9.93 -36.19
C ASN A 484 31.80 9.95 -37.02
N LEU A 485 32.50 8.81 -37.02
CA LEU A 485 33.39 8.46 -38.14
C LEU A 485 33.65 6.94 -38.22
N ILE A 486 32.63 6.15 -38.57
CA ILE A 486 32.85 4.95 -39.39
C ILE A 486 31.84 4.97 -40.52
N LEU A 487 32.34 5.43 -41.65
CA LEU A 487 31.74 5.38 -42.96
C LEU A 487 32.35 4.15 -43.63
N ILE A 488 31.65 3.00 -43.65
CA ILE A 488 31.89 1.93 -44.62
C ILE A 488 30.54 1.27 -44.95
N ASN A 489 30.18 1.44 -46.22
CA ASN A 489 29.41 0.55 -47.12
C ASN A 489 28.62 -0.62 -46.51
#